data_AF-A0A940T3I7-F1
#
_entry.id   AF-A0A940T3I7-F1
#
_cell.length_a   1.000
_cell.length_b   1.000
_cell.length_c   1.000
_cell.angle_alpha   90.00
_cell.angle_beta   90.00
_cell.angle_gamma   90.00
#
_symmetry.space_group_name_H-M   'P 1'
#
loop_
_entity.id
_entity.type
_entity.pdbx_description
1 polymer ?
#
loop_
_entity_poly.entity_id
_entity_poly.type
_entity_poly.pdbx_seq_one_letter_code
_entity_poly.pdbx_strand_id
1 'polypeptide(L)' 'MSAIEKWAADEFRSTNGQLQWIITEALRKSGRLRKHKERKQDESE' A
#
# COMPACT_ATOMS: atom_id res chain seq x y z
N MET A 1 -17.86 -6.94 6.90
CA MET A 1 -16.64 -6.84 6.08
C MET A 1 -16.82 -7.36 4.64
N SER A 2 -18.03 -7.80 4.25
CA SER A 2 -18.31 -8.47 2.98
C SER A 2 -17.98 -7.66 1.72
N ALA A 3 -18.16 -6.34 1.75
CA ALA A 3 -17.87 -5.49 0.58
C ALA A 3 -16.37 -5.47 0.23
N ILE A 4 -15.49 -5.45 1.23
CA ILE A 4 -14.03 -5.45 1.01
C ILE A 4 -13.56 -6.82 0.56
N GLU A 5 -14.09 -7.89 1.14
CA GLU A 5 -13.78 -9.27 0.72
C GLU A 5 -14.20 -9.53 -0.72
N LYS A 6 -15.40 -9.07 -1.12
CA LYS A 6 -15.87 -9.19 -2.49
C LYS A 6 -15.01 -8.39 -3.46
N TRP A 7 -14.68 -7.14 -3.12
CA TRP A 7 -13.81 -6.32 -3.96
C TRP A 7 -12.40 -6.91 -4.09
N ALA A 8 -11.84 -7.43 -3.00
CA ALA A 8 -10.56 -8.13 -3.05
C ALA A 8 -10.63 -9.36 -3.97
N ALA A 9 -11.70 -10.16 -3.88
CA ALA A 9 -11.91 -11.32 -4.74
C ALA A 9 -12.07 -10.94 -6.22
N ASP A 10 -12.83 -9.88 -6.52
CA ASP A 10 -13.02 -9.35 -7.88
C ASP A 10 -11.69 -8.88 -8.50
N GLU A 11 -10.74 -8.42 -7.66
CA GLU A 11 -9.40 -7.98 -8.08
C GLU A 11 -8.31 -9.04 -7.91
N PHE A 12 -8.67 -10.30 -7.64
CA PHE A 12 -7.76 -11.42 -7.41
C PHE A 12 -6.71 -11.16 -6.32
N ARG A 13 -7.10 -10.45 -5.25
CA ARG A 13 -6.26 -10.11 -4.08
C ARG A 13 -6.80 -10.78 -2.82
N SER A 14 -5.93 -10.92 -1.82
CA SER A 14 -6.39 -11.24 -0.46
C SER A 14 -7.00 -10.00 0.20
N THR A 15 -7.90 -10.20 1.17
CA THR A 15 -8.48 -9.10 1.96
C THR A 15 -7.40 -8.23 2.60
N ASN A 16 -6.33 -8.85 3.11
CA ASN A 16 -5.20 -8.11 3.68
C ASN A 16 -4.46 -7.27 2.62
N GLY A 17 -4.24 -7.81 1.42
CA GLY A 17 -3.66 -7.06 0.31
C GLY A 17 -4.53 -5.88 -0.13
N GLN A 18 -5.86 -6.06 -0.14
CA GLN A 18 -6.79 -5.00 -0.46
C GLN A 18 -6.77 -3.88 0.59
N LEU A 19 -6.71 -4.22 1.87
CA LEU A 19 -6.57 -3.24 2.95
C LEU A 19 -5.27 -2.44 2.81
N GLN A 20 -4.14 -3.09 2.54
CA GLN A 20 -2.86 -2.41 2.29
C GLN A 20 -2.93 -1.46 1.10
N TRP A 21 -3.58 -1.87 0.01
CA TRP A 21 -3.77 -1.03 -1.18
C TRP A 21 -4.60 0.21 -0.85
N ILE A 22 -5.75 0.06 -0.20
CA ILE A 22 -6.64 1.17 0.20
C ILE A 22 -5.88 2.16 1.09
N ILE A 23 -5.14 1.66 2.10
CA ILE A 23 -4.36 2.50 3.01
C ILE A 23 -3.27 3.26 2.25
N THR A 24 -2.53 2.57 1.37
CA THR A 24 -1.47 3.19 0.56
C THR A 24 -2.05 4.27 -0.36
N GLU A 25 -3.17 3.99 -1.00
CA GLU A 25 -3.86 4.93 -1.89
C GLU A 25 -4.40 6.14 -1.14
N ALA A 26 -4.96 5.94 0.06
CA ALA A 26 -5.40 7.03 0.94
C ALA A 26 -4.23 7.90 1.44
N LEU A 27 -3.11 7.28 1.79
CA LEU A 27 -1.87 7.98 2.15
C LEU A 27 -1.31 8.79 0.97
N ARG A 28 -1.36 8.22 -0.25
CA ARG A 28 -0.95 8.90 -1.48
C ARG A 28 -1.82 10.12 -1.77
N LYS A 29 -3.15 9.95 -1.73
CA LYS A 29 -4.13 11.03 -1.97
C LYS A 29 -4.06 12.13 -0.92
N SER A 30 -3.79 11.78 0.34
CA SER A 30 -3.60 12.76 1.42
C SER A 30 -2.21 13.43 1.42
N GLY A 31 -1.32 13.06 0.50
CA GLY A 31 0.05 13.58 0.46
C GLY A 31 0.93 13.12 1.64
N ARG A 32 0.46 12.13 2.41
CA ARG A 32 1.14 11.60 3.61
C ARG A 32 2.02 10.40 3.32
N LEU A 33 2.00 9.89 2.08
CA LEU A 33 2.94 8.88 1.66
C LEU A 33 4.34 9.51 1.60
N ARG A 34 5.12 9.31 2.67
CA ARG A 34 6.51 9.76 2.72
C ARG A 34 7.23 9.17 1.53
N LYS A 35 7.74 10.03 0.63
CA LYS A 35 8.73 9.60 -0.37
C LYS A 35 9.85 8.97 0.43
N HIS A 36 10.07 7.67 0.23
CA HIS A 36 11.22 7.00 0.81
C HIS A 36 12.41 7.73 0.21
N LYS A 37 12.98 8.68 0.96
CA LYS A 37 14.28 9.26 0.64
C LYS A 37 15.16 8.03 0.53
N GLU A 38 15.62 7.73 -0.68
CA GLU A 38 16.50 6.61 -0.94
C GLU A 38 17.54 6.65 0.18
N ARG A 39 17.50 5.65 1.07
CA ARG A 39 18.70 5.31 1.79
C ARG A 39 19.59 4.78 0.67
N LYS A 40 20.32 5.70 0.02
CA LYS A 40 21.68 5.39 -0.41
C LYS A 40 22.35 4.91 0.87
N GLN A 41 22.28 3.61 1.10
CA GLN A 41 23.34 2.95 1.82
C GLN A 41 24.54 3.23 0.94
N ASP A 42 25.35 4.17 1.40
CA ASP A 42 26.79 4.11 1.20
C ASP A 42 27.20 2.68 1.51
N GLU A 43 27.24 1.83 0.47
CA GLU A 43 28.23 0.77 0.38
C GLU A 43 29.56 1.50 0.18
N SER A 44 30.12 1.97 1.28
CA SER A 44 31.51 2.35 1.42
C SER A 44 31.98 1.71 2.72
N GLU A 45 32.85 0.72 2.53
CA GLU A 45 33.59 -0.11 3.49
C GLU A 45 32.93 -1.43 3.94
#